data_AF-A0AAQ3MRC9-F1
#
_entry.id   AF-A0AAQ3MRC9-F1
#
_cell.length_a   1.000
_cell.length_b   1.000
_cell.length_c   1.000
_cell.angle_alpha   90.00
_cell.angle_beta   90.00
_cell.angle_gamma   90.00
#
_symmetry.space_group_name_H-M   'P 1'
#
loop_
_entity.id
_entity.type
_entity.pdbx_description
1 polymer ?
#
loop_
_entity_poly.entity_id
_entity_poly.type
_entity_poly.pdbx_seq_one_letter_code
_entity_poly.pdbx_strand_id
1 'polypeptide(L)'
;MIRLPTIKSLTVRSPSIKSPTIRSPTIRLPTIKSPTIRSPTIRSPTIKSPTIRSPTIRLPTIKSPTIRSPTIRLSTIKSPTIRSPTIRLSTIKSPTIRSPTIKSPTIRSPRIRSPTIKSPTIRSPTIRLPTIKSPTIRSPTIRLSTIKSPTIRSPTIKSPIIRSPTTR
;
A
#
# COMPACT_ATOMS: atom_id res chain seq x y z
N MET A 1 29.22 -18.43 7.27
CA MET A 1 28.19 -17.37 7.19
C MET A 1 27.52 -17.42 5.81
N ILE A 2 26.37 -18.09 5.67
CA ILE A 2 25.69 -18.23 4.37
C ILE A 2 25.02 -16.89 4.04
N ARG A 3 25.59 -16.17 3.06
CA ARG A 3 25.04 -14.91 2.56
C ARG A 3 23.84 -15.25 1.68
N LEU A 4 22.64 -15.31 2.25
CA LEU A 4 21.41 -15.52 1.48
C LEU A 4 21.29 -14.43 0.39
N PRO A 5 20.95 -14.79 -0.87
CA PRO A 5 21.08 -13.88 -2.00
C PRO A 5 20.11 -12.70 -1.91
N THR A 6 20.66 -11.50 -2.12
CA THR A 6 19.88 -10.26 -2.28
C THR A 6 19.27 -10.23 -3.68
N ILE A 7 17.95 -10.03 -3.78
CA ILE A 7 17.31 -9.76 -5.07
C ILE A 7 17.53 -8.27 -5.38
N LYS A 8 18.43 -7.97 -6.34
CA LYS A 8 18.71 -6.58 -6.78
C LYS A 8 17.64 -6.03 -7.73
N SER A 9 17.14 -6.88 -8.61
CA SER A 9 16.07 -6.61 -9.57
C SER A 9 15.44 -7.94 -9.98
N LEU A 10 14.12 -8.05 -9.87
CA LEU A 10 13.37 -9.22 -10.31
C LEU A 10 12.15 -8.73 -11.07
N THR A 11 11.99 -9.15 -12.32
CA THR A 11 10.80 -8.86 -13.11
C THR A 11 10.05 -10.16 -13.37
N VAL A 12 8.84 -10.28 -12.82
CA VAL A 12 7.93 -11.39 -13.12
C VAL A 12 6.92 -10.90 -14.15
N ARG A 13 6.91 -11.52 -15.34
CA ARG A 13 5.96 -11.22 -16.42
C ARG A 13 5.26 -12.49 -16.87
N SER A 14 3.92 -12.48 -16.84
CA SER A 14 3.11 -13.59 -17.34
C SER A 14 1.75 -13.07 -17.83
N PRO A 15 1.03 -13.82 -18.71
CA PRO A 15 -0.32 -13.46 -19.16
C PRO A 15 -1.35 -13.44 -18.01
N SER A 16 -1.14 -14.31 -17.01
CA SER A 16 -1.91 -14.35 -15.78
C SER A 16 -1.00 -14.85 -14.66
N ILE A 17 -1.17 -14.29 -13.46
CA ILE A 17 -0.36 -14.63 -12.29
C ILE A 17 -1.29 -14.95 -11.12
N LYS A 18 -1.25 -16.19 -10.62
CA LYS A 18 -2.00 -16.64 -9.43
C LYS A 18 -1.03 -16.95 -8.30
N SER A 19 -1.23 -16.29 -7.15
CA SER A 19 -0.51 -16.52 -5.89
C SER A 19 1.03 -16.48 -5.94
N PRO A 20 1.68 -15.58 -6.70
CA PRO A 20 3.13 -15.52 -6.76
C PRO A 20 3.69 -15.08 -5.40
N THR A 21 4.76 -15.71 -4.95
CA THR A 21 5.43 -15.34 -3.71
C THR A 21 6.88 -15.01 -3.98
N ILE A 22 7.29 -13.78 -3.68
CA ILE A 22 8.70 -13.36 -3.72
C ILE A 22 9.22 -13.30 -2.28
N ARG A 23 10.25 -14.08 -1.98
CA ARG A 23 10.93 -14.13 -0.68
C ARG A 23 12.44 -14.02 -0.85
N SER A 24 13.06 -13.10 -0.11
CA SER A 24 14.52 -12.94 -0.02
C SER A 24 14.88 -12.10 1.22
N PRO A 25 16.09 -12.23 1.80
CA PRO A 25 16.54 -11.39 2.92
C PRO A 25 16.51 -9.89 2.61
N THR A 26 16.77 -9.51 1.36
CA THR A 26 16.67 -8.13 0.89
C THR A 26 16.14 -8.12 -0.53
N ILE A 27 15.07 -7.36 -0.76
CA ILE A 27 14.48 -7.18 -2.07
C ILE A 27 14.60 -5.71 -2.48
N ARG A 28 15.26 -5.47 -3.61
CA ARG A 28 15.33 -4.17 -4.29
C ARG A 28 14.64 -4.27 -5.64
N LEU A 29 13.88 -3.23 -5.98
CA LEU A 29 13.25 -3.05 -7.29
C LEU A 29 12.48 -4.28 -7.86
N PRO A 30 11.70 -5.04 -7.06
CA PRO A 30 10.91 -6.13 -7.62
C PRO A 30 9.77 -5.54 -8.44
N THR A 31 9.56 -6.08 -9.64
CA THR A 31 8.49 -5.70 -10.54
C THR A 31 7.63 -6.92 -10.86
N ILE A 32 6.33 -6.87 -10.57
CA ILE A 32 5.36 -7.87 -11.03
C ILE A 32 4.46 -7.21 -12.06
N LYS A 33 4.43 -7.76 -13.27
CA LYS A 33 3.64 -7.25 -14.40
C LYS A 33 2.80 -8.36 -15.04
N SER A 34 1.48 -8.22 -15.06
CA SER A 34 0.57 -9.14 -15.75
C SER A 34 -0.77 -8.47 -16.06
N PRO A 35 -1.50 -8.85 -17.12
CA PRO A 35 -2.90 -8.47 -17.33
C PRO A 35 -3.79 -8.69 -16.09
N THR A 36 -3.62 -9.83 -15.42
CA THR A 36 -4.35 -10.17 -14.18
C THR A 36 -3.42 -10.74 -13.14
N ILE A 37 -3.48 -10.22 -11.90
CA ILE A 37 -2.73 -10.77 -10.76
C ILE A 37 -3.68 -11.06 -9.59
N ARG A 38 -3.69 -12.30 -9.12
CA ARG A 38 -4.46 -12.72 -7.94
C ARG A 38 -3.51 -13.09 -6.81
N SER A 39 -3.72 -12.48 -5.64
CA SER A 39 -3.03 -12.79 -4.37
C SER A 39 -1.49 -12.74 -4.40
N PRO A 40 -0.84 -11.75 -5.03
CA PRO A 40 0.62 -11.67 -5.03
C PRO A 40 1.15 -11.31 -3.64
N THR A 41 2.22 -11.97 -3.21
CA THR A 41 2.88 -11.72 -1.92
C THR A 41 4.35 -11.37 -2.10
N ILE A 42 4.78 -10.24 -1.56
CA ILE A 42 6.21 -9.88 -1.44
C ILE A 42 6.55 -9.84 0.05
N ARG A 43 7.52 -10.67 0.47
CA ARG A 43 7.97 -10.76 1.86
C ARG A 43 9.49 -10.71 1.96
N SER A 44 10.01 -9.77 2.73
CA SER A 44 11.45 -9.65 3.01
C SER A 44 11.71 -8.85 4.27
N PRO A 45 12.81 -9.08 5.02
CA PRO A 45 13.30 -8.17 6.06
C PRO A 45 13.41 -6.71 5.61
N THR A 46 13.84 -6.47 4.37
CA THR A 46 13.93 -5.12 3.78
C THR A 46 13.39 -5.12 2.35
N ILE A 47 12.40 -4.27 2.07
CA ILE A 47 11.85 -4.06 0.73
C ILE A 47 12.08 -2.60 0.30
N LYS A 48 12.80 -2.41 -0.81
CA LYS A 48 13.04 -1.09 -1.41
C LYS A 48 12.43 -1.01 -2.81
N SER A 49 11.58 -0.01 -3.02
CA SER A 49 10.97 0.37 -4.30
C SER A 49 10.21 -0.76 -5.04
N PRO A 50 9.35 -1.54 -4.37
CA PRO A 50 8.57 -2.59 -5.03
C PRO A 50 7.50 -1.97 -5.93
N THR A 51 7.35 -2.54 -7.12
CA THR A 51 6.39 -2.11 -8.13
C THR A 51 5.47 -3.27 -8.53
N ILE A 52 4.16 -3.08 -8.40
CA ILE A 52 3.16 -4.03 -8.90
C ILE A 52 2.28 -3.32 -9.92
N ARG A 53 2.22 -3.86 -11.15
CA ARG A 53 1.51 -3.29 -12.31
C ARG A 53 0.64 -4.35 -13.01
N SER A 54 -0.62 -4.02 -13.25
CA SER A 54 -1.62 -4.87 -13.89
C SER A 54 -2.93 -4.10 -14.09
N PRO A 55 -3.69 -4.35 -15.16
CA PRO A 55 -5.08 -3.91 -15.27
C PRO A 55 -5.93 -4.27 -14.04
N THR A 56 -5.85 -5.52 -13.59
CA THR A 56 -6.64 -6.03 -12.46
C THR A 56 -5.78 -6.75 -11.43
N ILE A 57 -5.75 -6.23 -10.20
CA ILE A 57 -5.17 -6.95 -9.05
C ILE A 57 -6.17 -7.17 -7.94
N ARG A 58 -6.17 -8.40 -7.44
CA ARG A 58 -6.91 -8.81 -6.26
C ARG A 58 -5.95 -9.25 -5.16
N LEU A 59 -6.15 -8.75 -3.95
CA LEU A 59 -5.47 -9.18 -2.72
C LEU A 59 -3.92 -9.07 -2.73
N PRO A 60 -3.30 -8.01 -3.26
CA PRO A 60 -1.84 -7.87 -3.20
C PRO A 60 -1.38 -7.62 -1.76
N THR A 61 -0.34 -8.32 -1.34
CA THR A 61 0.21 -8.24 0.01
C THR A 61 1.71 -7.93 -0.01
N ILE A 62 2.12 -6.83 0.64
CA ILE A 62 3.52 -6.50 0.88
C ILE A 62 3.77 -6.50 2.39
N LYS A 63 4.69 -7.35 2.85
CA LYS A 63 5.04 -7.52 4.27
C LYS A 63 6.54 -7.41 4.47
N SER A 64 6.98 -6.48 5.32
CA SER A 64 8.39 -6.34 5.69
C SER A 64 8.54 -5.56 6.99
N PRO A 65 9.59 -5.79 7.80
CA PRO A 65 10.06 -4.87 8.84
C PRO A 65 10.28 -3.43 8.35
N THR A 66 10.80 -3.25 7.13
CA THR A 66 11.03 -1.93 6.53
C THR A 66 10.60 -1.90 5.07
N ILE A 67 9.64 -1.03 4.74
CA ILE A 67 9.20 -0.79 3.36
C ILE A 67 9.52 0.65 2.97
N ARG A 68 10.30 0.83 1.89
CA ARG A 68 10.60 2.14 1.31
C ARG A 68 10.07 2.22 -0.12
N SER A 69 9.35 3.31 -0.42
CA SER A 69 8.86 3.69 -1.75
C SER A 69 8.01 2.64 -2.48
N PRO A 70 7.06 1.94 -1.83
CA PRO A 70 6.22 0.96 -2.53
C PRO A 70 5.25 1.67 -3.49
N THR A 71 5.16 1.17 -4.72
CA THR A 71 4.30 1.72 -5.77
C THR A 71 3.32 0.66 -6.29
N ILE A 72 2.02 0.94 -6.17
CA ILE A 72 0.94 0.13 -6.76
C ILE A 72 0.17 1.03 -7.73
N ARG A 73 0.16 0.68 -9.03
CA ARG A 73 -0.45 1.50 -10.10
C ARG A 73 -1.27 0.66 -11.07
N LEU A 74 -2.60 0.82 -11.11
CA LEU A 74 -3.51 -0.04 -11.90
C LEU A 74 -4.79 0.66 -12.38
N SER A 75 -5.65 -0.07 -13.12
CA SER A 75 -7.03 0.30 -13.47
C SER A 75 -8.05 -0.06 -12.36
N THR A 76 -7.90 -1.22 -11.73
CA THR A 76 -8.71 -1.61 -10.55
C THR A 76 -7.85 -2.34 -9.51
N ILE A 77 -7.87 -1.85 -8.26
CA ILE A 77 -7.24 -2.53 -7.11
C ILE A 77 -8.33 -2.97 -6.13
N LYS A 78 -8.37 -4.27 -5.81
CA LYS A 78 -9.23 -4.83 -4.75
C LYS A 78 -8.39 -5.35 -3.58
N SER A 79 -8.68 -4.83 -2.39
CA SER A 79 -8.16 -5.26 -1.10
C SER A 79 -6.62 -5.31 -0.98
N PRO A 80 -5.88 -4.25 -1.40
CA PRO A 80 -4.43 -4.21 -1.23
C PRO A 80 -4.06 -4.08 0.24
N THR A 81 -3.05 -4.84 0.68
CA THR A 81 -2.57 -4.84 2.05
C THR A 81 -1.06 -4.54 2.11
N ILE A 82 -0.70 -3.46 2.79
CA ILE A 82 0.70 -3.11 3.11
C ILE A 82 0.87 -3.13 4.62
N ARG A 83 1.82 -3.95 5.12
CA ARG A 83 2.11 -4.07 6.55
C ARG A 83 3.60 -3.98 6.82
N SER A 84 3.97 -3.07 7.72
CA SER A 84 5.36 -2.91 8.16
C SER A 84 5.46 -2.11 9.47
N PRO A 85 6.41 -2.38 10.37
CA PRO A 85 6.84 -1.47 11.43
C PRO A 85 7.07 -0.03 10.94
N THR A 86 7.70 0.14 9.78
CA THR A 86 7.94 1.45 9.16
C THR A 86 7.59 1.46 7.67
N ILE A 87 6.76 2.41 7.25
CA ILE A 87 6.42 2.66 5.83
C ILE A 87 6.84 4.08 5.46
N ARG A 88 7.67 4.22 4.41
CA ARG A 88 8.05 5.52 3.83
C ARG A 88 7.64 5.62 2.36
N LEU A 89 7.11 6.77 1.95
CA LEU A 89 6.88 7.15 0.55
C LEU A 89 5.97 6.16 -0.23
N SER A 90 4.92 5.63 0.41
CA SER A 90 4.00 4.72 -0.27
C SER A 90 3.11 5.44 -1.27
N THR A 91 2.97 4.89 -2.47
CA THR A 91 2.08 5.44 -3.51
C THR A 91 1.11 4.36 -4.01
N ILE A 92 -0.19 4.63 -3.87
CA ILE A 92 -1.26 3.83 -4.46
C ILE A 92 -2.06 4.70 -5.43
N LYS A 93 -2.13 4.30 -6.71
CA LYS A 93 -2.88 5.00 -7.75
C LYS A 93 -3.76 4.04 -8.54
N SER A 94 -5.05 4.34 -8.66
CA SER A 94 -6.00 3.60 -9.51
C SER A 94 -7.24 4.42 -9.82
N PRO A 95 -7.95 4.23 -10.96
CA PRO A 95 -9.32 4.71 -11.19
C PRO A 95 -10.31 4.30 -10.09
N THR A 96 -10.18 3.08 -9.58
CA THR A 96 -10.99 2.58 -8.46
C THR A 96 -10.11 1.82 -7.46
N ILE A 97 -10.27 2.14 -6.17
CA ILE A 97 -9.63 1.42 -5.07
C ILE A 97 -10.71 0.92 -4.10
N ARG A 98 -10.77 -0.39 -3.87
CA ARG A 98 -11.70 -1.01 -2.92
C ARG A 98 -10.95 -1.65 -1.76
N SER A 99 -11.36 -1.36 -0.54
CA SER A 99 -10.88 -1.91 0.72
C SER A 99 -9.35 -1.89 0.94
N PRO A 100 -8.63 -0.79 0.61
CA PRO A 100 -7.19 -0.74 0.84
C PRO A 100 -6.87 -0.73 2.33
N THR A 101 -5.89 -1.51 2.74
CA THR A 101 -5.44 -1.63 4.13
C THR A 101 -3.96 -1.27 4.25
N ILE A 102 -3.67 -0.23 5.04
CA ILE A 102 -2.30 0.13 5.43
C ILE A 102 -2.19 0.06 6.95
N LYS A 103 -1.26 -0.76 7.45
CA LYS A 103 -1.02 -0.92 8.90
C LYS A 103 0.46 -0.78 9.22
N SER A 104 0.79 0.15 10.10
CA SER A 104 2.16 0.40 10.55
C SER A 104 2.17 1.21 11.85
N PRO A 105 3.12 1.02 12.77
CA PRO A 105 3.44 1.97 13.84
C PRO A 105 3.72 3.40 13.32
N THR A 106 4.48 3.51 12.22
CA THR A 106 4.90 4.79 11.65
C THR A 106 4.75 4.81 10.13
N ILE A 107 3.94 5.75 9.63
CA ILE A 107 3.78 6.00 8.19
C ILE A 107 4.26 7.42 7.87
N ARG A 108 5.21 7.55 6.93
CA ARG A 108 5.69 8.86 6.44
C ARG A 108 5.39 9.04 4.96
N SER A 109 4.76 10.16 4.64
CA SER A 109 4.41 10.62 3.29
C SER A 109 3.64 9.60 2.45
N PRO A 110 2.55 8.98 2.94
CA PRO A 110 1.72 8.10 2.13
C PRO A 110 0.89 8.92 1.12
N ARG A 111 0.78 8.43 -0.11
CA ARG A 111 0.00 9.04 -1.18
C ARG A 111 -1.01 8.06 -1.77
N ILE A 112 -2.30 8.37 -1.65
CA ILE A 112 -3.39 7.60 -2.27
C ILE A 112 -4.14 8.52 -3.25
N ARG A 113 -4.25 8.10 -4.51
CA ARG A 113 -4.95 8.87 -5.56
C ARG A 113 -5.90 7.98 -6.36
N SER A 114 -7.18 8.32 -6.37
CA SER A 114 -8.22 7.62 -7.14
C SER A 114 -9.44 8.50 -7.34
N PRO A 115 -10.16 8.44 -8.48
CA PRO A 115 -11.53 8.94 -8.61
C PRO A 115 -12.48 8.46 -7.50
N THR A 116 -12.40 7.17 -7.16
CA THR A 116 -13.25 6.55 -6.14
C THR A 116 -12.45 5.66 -5.19
N ILE A 117 -12.61 5.87 -3.88
CA ILE A 117 -12.06 5.01 -2.83
C ILE A 117 -13.21 4.48 -1.96
N LYS A 118 -13.36 3.16 -1.86
CA LYS A 118 -14.37 2.51 -1.02
C LYS A 118 -13.71 1.75 0.13
N SER A 119 -14.22 1.95 1.34
CA SER A 119 -13.84 1.26 2.59
C SER A 119 -12.33 1.25 2.90
N PRO A 120 -11.58 2.37 2.74
CA PRO A 120 -10.16 2.38 3.09
C PRO A 120 -9.96 2.21 4.59
N THR A 121 -8.95 1.42 4.98
CA THR A 121 -8.53 1.22 6.37
C THR A 121 -7.08 1.66 6.55
N ILE A 122 -6.86 2.69 7.36
CA ILE A 122 -5.51 3.13 7.74
C ILE A 122 -5.40 3.02 9.26
N ARG A 123 -4.41 2.26 9.74
CA ARG A 123 -4.12 2.12 11.18
C ARG A 123 -2.65 2.41 11.45
N SER A 124 -2.39 3.51 12.15
CA SER A 124 -1.04 3.88 12.56
C SER A 124 -1.04 4.87 13.72
N PRO A 125 -0.34 4.59 14.83
CA PRO A 125 -0.10 5.57 15.90
C PRO A 125 0.39 6.91 15.34
N THR A 126 1.37 6.91 14.44
CA THR A 126 1.92 8.16 13.87
C THR A 126 1.80 8.18 12.34
N ILE A 127 1.23 9.25 11.78
CA ILE A 127 1.24 9.55 10.35
C ILE A 127 1.77 10.96 10.10
N ARG A 128 2.76 11.10 9.22
CA ARG A 128 3.31 12.40 8.80
C ARG A 128 3.10 12.62 7.30
N LEU A 129 2.69 13.82 6.91
CA LEU A 129 2.52 14.27 5.52
C LEU A 129 1.62 13.36 4.65
N PRO A 130 0.46 12.85 5.13
CA PRO A 130 -0.41 12.04 4.29
C PRO A 130 -1.08 12.87 3.20
N THR A 131 -1.12 12.33 1.98
CA THR A 131 -1.86 12.91 0.85
C THR A 131 -2.91 11.92 0.34
N ILE A 132 -4.19 12.27 0.48
CA ILE A 132 -5.31 11.52 -0.11
C ILE A 132 -6.05 12.42 -1.08
N LYS A 133 -6.11 12.04 -2.36
CA LYS A 133 -6.83 12.80 -3.40
C LYS A 133 -7.86 11.91 -4.07
N SER A 134 -9.15 12.19 -3.85
CA SER A 134 -10.26 11.46 -4.46
C SER A 134 -11.54 12.27 -4.49
N PRO A 135 -12.23 12.43 -5.64
CA PRO A 135 -13.60 12.94 -5.71
C PRO A 135 -14.56 12.31 -4.69
N THR A 136 -14.52 10.99 -4.55
CA THR A 136 -15.43 10.26 -3.65
C THR A 136 -14.67 9.29 -2.74
N ILE A 137 -14.91 9.40 -1.44
CA ILE A 137 -14.46 8.44 -0.43
C ILE A 137 -15.68 7.92 0.32
N ARG A 138 -15.87 6.59 0.36
CA ARG A 138 -16.99 5.96 1.09
C ARG A 138 -16.47 5.04 2.19
N SER A 139 -17.08 5.15 3.36
CA SER A 139 -16.84 4.33 4.56
C SER A 139 -15.37 4.23 5.00
N PRO A 140 -14.59 5.33 5.06
CA PRO A 140 -13.21 5.26 5.53
C PRO A 140 -13.13 4.91 7.01
N THR A 141 -12.21 4.01 7.36
CA THR A 141 -11.82 3.71 8.74
C THR A 141 -10.38 4.18 8.99
N ILE A 142 -10.22 5.17 9.84
CA ILE A 142 -8.91 5.75 10.16
C ILE A 142 -8.70 5.67 11.68
N ARG A 143 -7.65 4.98 12.12
CA ARG A 143 -7.26 4.88 13.54
C ARG A 143 -5.82 5.34 13.75
N LEU A 144 -5.66 6.50 14.38
CA LEU A 144 -4.35 7.14 14.58
C LEU A 144 -4.26 7.76 15.97
N SER A 145 -3.05 7.91 16.51
CA SER A 145 -2.80 8.76 17.68
C SER A 145 -2.38 10.17 17.28
N THR A 146 -1.56 10.31 16.24
CA THR A 146 -1.00 11.57 15.80
C THR A 146 -0.98 11.65 14.28
N ILE A 147 -1.47 12.77 13.73
CA ILE A 147 -1.36 13.13 12.32
C ILE A 147 -0.70 14.51 12.19
N LYS A 148 0.34 14.63 11.37
CA LYS A 148 1.02 15.91 11.11
C LYS A 148 0.95 16.28 9.64
N SER A 149 0.50 17.50 9.36
CA SER A 149 0.42 18.12 8.03
C SER A 149 -0.34 17.27 6.99
N PRO A 150 -1.61 16.89 7.24
CA PRO A 150 -2.40 16.14 6.27
C PRO A 150 -2.84 17.01 5.08
N THR A 151 -2.92 16.40 3.90
CA THR A 151 -3.57 16.97 2.72
C THR A 151 -4.63 15.98 2.22
N ILE A 152 -5.89 16.25 2.52
CA ILE A 152 -7.03 15.47 2.03
C ILE A 152 -7.84 16.36 1.09
N ARG A 153 -8.00 15.92 -0.16
CA ARG A 153 -8.86 16.60 -1.14
C ARG A 153 -9.92 15.63 -1.61
N SER A 154 -11.14 15.82 -1.10
CA SER A 154 -12.31 15.04 -1.44
C SER A 154 -13.60 15.86 -1.30
N PRO A 155 -14.32 16.18 -2.39
CA PRO A 155 -15.61 16.87 -2.32
C PRO A 155 -16.69 16.01 -1.67
N THR A 156 -16.55 14.67 -1.65
CA THR A 156 -17.54 13.81 -1.01
C THR A 156 -16.90 12.74 -0.12
N ILE A 157 -17.16 12.78 1.19
CA ILE A 157 -16.81 11.73 2.15
C ILE A 157 -18.11 11.22 2.78
N LYS A 158 -18.42 9.92 2.66
CA LYS A 158 -19.64 9.31 3.24
C LYS A 158 -19.31 8.29 4.32
N SER A 159 -20.00 8.36 5.47
CA SER A 159 -19.91 7.42 6.60
C SER A 159 -18.48 7.18 7.15
N PRO A 160 -17.71 8.22 7.50
CA PRO A 160 -16.38 8.04 8.05
C PRO A 160 -16.40 7.51 9.49
N ILE A 161 -15.43 6.64 9.81
CA ILE A 161 -15.09 6.24 11.18
C ILE A 161 -13.66 6.71 11.44
N ILE A 162 -13.52 7.78 12.22
CA ILE A 162 -12.22 8.32 12.65
C ILE A 162 -12.11 8.11 14.15
N ARG A 163 -11.06 7.43 14.60
CA ARG A 163 -10.75 7.28 16.02
C ARG A 163 -9.36 7.81 16.28
N SER A 164 -9.29 8.91 17.04
CA SER A 164 -8.10 9.43 17.68
C SER A 164 -8.25 9.32 19.19
N PRO A 165 -7.24 8.86 19.95
CA PRO A 165 -7.17 9.18 21.36
C PRO A 165 -7.06 10.70 21.48
N THR A 166 -7.97 11.29 22.23
CA THR A 166 -7.97 12.70 22.62
C THR A 166 -6.59 13.07 23.14
N THR A 167 -5.91 14.04 22.51
CA THR A 167 -4.74 14.68 23.10
C THR A 167 -5.24 15.52 24.28
N ARG A 168 -4.72 15.24 25.48
CA ARG A 168 -4.54 16.29 26.48
C ARG A 168 -3.35 17.15 26.05
#